data_AF-A0A7U3XVW0-F1
#
_entry.id   AF-A0A7U3XVW0-F1
#
_cell.length_a   1.000
_cell.length_b   1.000
_cell.length_c   1.000
_cell.angle_alpha   90.00
_cell.angle_beta   90.00
_cell.angle_gamma   90.00
#
_symmetry.space_group_name_H-M   'P 1'
#
loop_
_entity.id
_entity.type
_entity.pdbx_description
1 polymer ?
#
loop_
_entity_poly.entity_id
_entity_poly.type
_entity_poly.pdbx_seq_one_letter_code
_entity_poly.pdbx_strand_id
1 'polypeptide(L)'
;MTWKLQAITGEFTGQEINVDRDMLVGRHQDADLLLQAAEISRRHAALLLKDQALWVQDLNSSNGTFVNDIRIEQEKQLHDGDIVQFASLKFSVFAPAQENTDLPEIEVEPVQTAPTQDLSDQGMPSIAERAAETEVSRDGMPQRVSVPKPAPIPEGVDIHAQPEQTPVAIEEPVSRVTEEKEQQKNASIGLVTIIILVILAVLAWLFFK
;
A
#
# COMPACT_ATOMS: atom_id res chain seq x y z
N MET A 1 4.27 7.55 -24.19
CA MET A 1 3.77 7.99 -22.87
C MET A 1 4.59 7.30 -21.81
N THR A 2 5.24 8.04 -20.91
CA THR A 2 6.18 7.48 -19.93
C THR A 2 5.67 7.77 -18.53
N TRP A 3 5.45 6.71 -17.76
CA TRP A 3 5.15 6.83 -16.33
C TRP A 3 6.43 7.15 -15.56
N LYS A 4 6.31 7.77 -14.39
CA LYS A 4 7.46 8.00 -13.51
C LYS A 4 7.19 7.49 -12.11
N LEU A 5 8.25 6.97 -11.48
CA LEU A 5 8.29 6.65 -10.07
C LEU A 5 9.32 7.55 -9.40
N GLN A 6 8.91 8.29 -8.38
CA GLN A 6 9.83 9.08 -7.57
C GLN A 6 10.00 8.44 -6.20
N ALA A 7 11.23 8.11 -5.82
CA ALA A 7 11.51 7.55 -4.51
C ALA A 7 11.24 8.61 -3.41
N ILE A 8 10.44 8.22 -2.42
CA ILE A 8 10.08 9.04 -1.26
C ILE A 8 11.01 8.70 -0.08
N THR A 9 11.35 7.42 0.09
CA THR A 9 12.17 6.93 1.20
C THR A 9 13.43 6.19 0.74
N GLY A 10 14.40 6.08 1.64
CA GLY A 10 15.64 5.33 1.45
C GLY A 10 16.78 6.16 0.86
N GLU A 11 17.81 5.48 0.37
CA GLU A 11 19.00 6.09 -0.25
C GLU A 11 18.70 6.79 -1.58
N PHE A 12 17.55 6.48 -2.19
CA PHE A 12 17.14 6.98 -3.49
C PHE A 12 16.21 8.20 -3.42
N THR A 13 15.89 8.73 -2.23
CA THR A 13 14.91 9.82 -2.08
C THR A 13 15.15 10.98 -3.06
N GLY A 14 14.10 11.32 -3.82
CA GLY A 14 14.11 12.36 -4.86
C GLY A 14 14.50 11.87 -6.25
N GLN A 15 15.02 10.64 -6.39
CA GLN A 15 15.33 10.05 -7.69
C GLN A 15 14.04 9.72 -8.45
N GLU A 16 13.97 10.17 -9.70
CA GLU A 16 12.92 9.78 -10.65
C GLU A 16 13.40 8.63 -11.53
N ILE A 17 12.54 7.62 -11.69
CA ILE A 17 12.72 6.50 -12.60
C ILE A 17 11.59 6.52 -13.63
N ASN A 18 11.97 6.51 -14.91
CA ASN A 18 11.03 6.39 -16.02
C ASN A 18 10.62 4.93 -16.20
N VAL A 19 9.32 4.70 -16.35
CA VAL A 19 8.72 3.40 -16.63
C VAL A 19 8.05 3.49 -18.00
N ASP A 20 8.75 3.01 -19.03
CA ASP A 20 8.33 3.01 -20.44
C ASP A 20 8.15 1.59 -21.02
N ARG A 21 8.46 0.57 -20.23
CA ARG A 21 8.31 -0.85 -20.54
C ARG A 21 8.04 -1.63 -19.25
N ASP A 22 7.80 -2.93 -19.40
CA ASP A 22 7.77 -3.84 -18.25
C ASP A 22 9.14 -3.83 -17.55
N MET A 23 9.13 -3.67 -16.22
CA MET A 23 10.33 -3.57 -15.41
C MET A 23 10.28 -4.53 -14.24
N LEU A 24 11.37 -5.26 -14.03
CA LEU A 24 11.56 -6.06 -12.84
C LEU A 24 12.11 -5.19 -11.70
N VAL A 25 11.44 -5.22 -10.55
CA VAL A 25 11.89 -4.59 -9.31
C VAL A 25 12.54 -5.63 -8.41
N GLY A 26 13.73 -5.34 -7.88
CA GLY A 26 14.38 -6.26 -6.95
C GLY A 26 15.78 -5.85 -6.53
N ARG A 27 16.36 -6.66 -5.64
CA ARG A 27 17.71 -6.49 -5.10
C ARG A 27 18.81 -7.09 -5.99
N HIS A 28 18.45 -8.01 -6.87
CA HIS A 28 19.43 -8.69 -7.72
C HIS A 28 19.79 -7.84 -8.94
N GLN A 29 21.01 -7.99 -9.45
CA GLN A 29 21.51 -7.29 -10.65
C GLN A 29 20.68 -7.50 -11.91
N ASP A 30 19.82 -8.52 -11.94
CA ASP A 30 18.93 -8.79 -13.08
C ASP A 30 17.66 -7.91 -13.07
N ALA A 31 17.43 -7.13 -12.01
CA ALA A 31 16.31 -6.21 -11.91
C ALA A 31 16.58 -4.92 -12.71
N ASP A 32 15.58 -4.43 -13.43
CA ASP A 32 15.62 -3.13 -14.11
C ASP A 32 15.60 -1.98 -13.09
N LEU A 33 14.80 -2.12 -12.03
CA LEU A 33 14.80 -1.23 -10.87
C LEU A 33 15.54 -1.92 -9.72
N LEU A 34 16.84 -1.66 -9.62
CA LEU A 34 17.73 -2.23 -8.61
C LEU A 34 17.58 -1.49 -7.27
N LEU A 35 17.01 -2.16 -6.28
CA LEU A 35 16.85 -1.65 -4.91
C LEU A 35 17.72 -2.47 -3.95
N GLN A 36 18.84 -1.92 -3.50
CA GLN A 36 19.89 -2.67 -2.76
C GLN A 36 19.59 -2.87 -1.26
N ALA A 37 18.35 -2.67 -0.83
CA ALA A 37 17.96 -2.88 0.56
C ALA A 37 17.81 -4.37 0.90
N ALA A 38 18.27 -4.78 2.09
CA ALA A 38 18.28 -6.19 2.51
C ALA A 38 16.88 -6.83 2.57
N GLU A 39 15.87 -6.02 2.85
CA GLU A 39 14.46 -6.38 2.90
C GLU A 39 13.80 -6.56 1.52
N ILE A 40 14.48 -6.14 0.44
CA ILE A 40 14.01 -6.34 -0.92
C ILE A 40 14.43 -7.74 -1.39
N SER A 41 13.47 -8.44 -1.99
CA SER A 41 13.69 -9.77 -2.57
C SER A 41 14.48 -9.65 -3.87
N ARG A 42 15.20 -10.70 -4.26
CA ARG A 42 15.99 -10.71 -5.51
C ARG A 42 15.15 -10.34 -6.73
N ARG A 43 13.96 -10.91 -6.82
CA ARG A 43 12.86 -10.54 -7.71
C ARG A 43 11.68 -10.24 -6.79
N HIS A 44 11.33 -8.98 -6.63
CA HIS A 44 10.38 -8.53 -5.61
C HIS A 44 9.00 -8.27 -6.22
N ALA A 45 8.96 -7.43 -7.26
CA ALA A 45 7.72 -7.09 -7.96
C ALA A 45 8.01 -6.90 -9.46
N ALA A 46 6.95 -6.94 -10.26
CA ALA A 46 6.96 -6.53 -11.65
C ALA A 46 6.08 -5.30 -11.82
N LEU A 47 6.60 -4.31 -12.54
CA LEU A 47 5.83 -3.20 -13.08
C LEU A 47 5.48 -3.58 -14.52
N LEU A 48 4.19 -3.57 -14.85
CA LEU A 48 3.65 -4.02 -16.13
C LEU A 48 2.93 -2.87 -16.82
N LEU A 49 3.26 -2.62 -18.08
CA LEU A 49 2.62 -1.57 -18.87
C LEU A 49 1.60 -2.22 -19.82
N LYS A 50 0.31 -2.13 -19.46
CA LYS A 50 -0.81 -2.75 -20.20
C LYS A 50 -1.81 -1.68 -20.58
N ASP A 51 -2.17 -1.60 -21.86
CA ASP A 51 -3.18 -0.65 -22.35
C ASP A 51 -2.92 0.80 -21.92
N GLN A 52 -1.64 1.22 -21.91
CA GLN A 52 -1.17 2.53 -21.45
C GLN A 52 -1.34 2.80 -19.94
N ALA A 53 -1.89 1.85 -19.18
CA ALA A 53 -1.96 1.85 -17.74
C ALA A 53 -0.75 1.15 -17.12
N LEU A 54 -0.30 1.66 -15.97
CA LEU A 54 0.74 1.04 -15.17
C LEU A 54 0.09 0.09 -14.16
N TRP A 55 0.63 -1.12 -14.06
CA TRP A 55 0.21 -2.13 -13.10
C TRP A 55 1.41 -2.60 -12.28
N VAL A 56 1.14 -3.05 -11.07
CA VAL A 56 2.13 -3.67 -10.19
C VAL A 56 1.68 -5.07 -9.79
N GLN A 57 2.62 -6.01 -9.83
CA GLN A 57 2.42 -7.39 -9.40
C GLN A 57 3.53 -7.79 -8.41
N ASP A 58 3.16 -8.24 -7.23
CA ASP A 58 4.13 -8.86 -6.31
C ASP A 58 4.57 -10.24 -6.83
N LEU A 59 5.87 -10.52 -6.80
CA LEU A 59 6.45 -11.78 -7.26
C LEU A 59 6.73 -12.74 -6.11
N ASN A 60 5.79 -12.84 -5.16
CA ASN A 60 5.90 -13.60 -3.92
C ASN A 60 7.11 -13.13 -3.08
N SER A 61 7.19 -11.82 -2.88
CA SER A 61 8.25 -11.21 -2.11
C SER A 61 8.13 -11.49 -0.62
N SER A 62 9.24 -11.46 0.10
CA SER A 62 9.29 -11.82 1.53
C SER A 62 8.52 -10.83 2.42
N ASN A 63 8.59 -9.54 2.09
CA ASN A 63 7.97 -8.47 2.88
C ASN A 63 6.71 -7.88 2.23
N GLY A 64 6.37 -8.32 1.01
CA GLY A 64 5.21 -7.86 0.26
C GLY A 64 5.43 -6.53 -0.47
N THR A 65 4.49 -6.29 -1.39
CA THR A 65 4.28 -5.02 -2.09
C THR A 65 2.98 -4.40 -1.61
N PHE A 66 2.95 -3.08 -1.49
CA PHE A 66 1.79 -2.32 -1.01
C PHE A 66 1.48 -1.18 -1.97
N VAL A 67 0.21 -0.83 -2.09
CA VAL A 67 -0.28 0.35 -2.81
C VAL A 67 -1.14 1.14 -1.84
N ASN A 68 -0.78 2.40 -1.59
CA ASN A 68 -1.42 3.28 -0.60
C ASN A 68 -1.54 2.61 0.78
N ASP A 69 -0.43 2.04 1.27
CA ASP A 69 -0.31 1.31 2.54
C ASP A 69 -1.17 0.04 2.66
N ILE A 70 -1.80 -0.41 1.57
CA ILE A 70 -2.57 -1.66 1.50
C ILE A 70 -1.76 -2.71 0.76
N ARG A 71 -1.55 -3.87 1.38
CA ARG A 71 -0.84 -4.99 0.75
C ARG A 71 -1.64 -5.51 -0.45
N ILE A 72 -0.96 -5.74 -1.58
CA ILE A 72 -1.57 -6.35 -2.75
C ILE A 72 -1.35 -7.87 -2.74
N GLU A 73 -2.41 -8.63 -3.04
CA GLU A 73 -2.36 -10.10 -3.20
C GLU A 73 -2.40 -10.51 -4.68
N GLN A 74 -2.90 -9.62 -5.53
CA GLN A 74 -3.03 -9.79 -6.97
C GLN A 74 -2.48 -8.55 -7.68
N GLU A 75 -2.35 -8.64 -8.99
CA GLU A 75 -1.98 -7.51 -9.83
C GLU A 75 -2.94 -6.33 -9.61
N LYS A 76 -2.38 -5.13 -9.44
CA LYS A 76 -3.13 -3.90 -9.15
C LYS A 76 -2.73 -2.78 -10.10
N GLN A 77 -3.72 -2.11 -10.68
CA GLN A 77 -3.51 -0.91 -11.48
C GLN A 77 -3.10 0.27 -10.59
N LEU A 78 -2.06 1.00 -11.00
CA LEU A 78 -1.58 2.22 -10.39
C LEU A 78 -2.14 3.45 -11.12
N HIS A 79 -2.42 4.49 -10.35
CA HIS A 79 -2.91 5.78 -10.83
C HIS A 79 -1.92 6.90 -10.49
N ASP A 80 -2.12 8.06 -11.11
CA ASP A 80 -1.39 9.27 -10.76
C ASP A 80 -1.57 9.61 -9.27
N GLY A 81 -0.46 9.92 -8.60
CA GLY A 81 -0.43 10.24 -7.18
C GLY A 81 -0.42 9.04 -6.22
N ASP A 82 -0.59 7.81 -6.71
CA ASP A 82 -0.52 6.63 -5.86
C ASP A 82 0.87 6.47 -5.23
N ILE A 83 0.91 5.86 -4.04
CA ILE A 83 2.15 5.47 -3.39
C ILE A 83 2.30 3.96 -3.50
N VAL A 84 3.29 3.51 -4.28
CA VAL A 84 3.70 2.11 -4.32
C VAL A 84 4.86 1.88 -3.35
N GLN A 85 4.81 0.79 -2.60
CA GLN A 85 5.80 0.46 -1.60
C GLN A 85 6.29 -0.97 -1.79
N PHE A 86 7.61 -1.12 -1.84
CA PHE A 86 8.31 -2.40 -1.90
C PHE A 86 9.07 -2.57 -0.58
N ALA A 87 8.63 -3.51 0.27
CA ALA A 87 9.11 -3.58 1.66
C ALA A 87 9.02 -2.20 2.37
N SER A 88 10.12 -1.57 2.81
CA SER A 88 10.13 -0.23 3.43
C SER A 88 10.30 0.93 2.46
N LEU A 89 10.57 0.67 1.18
CA LEU A 89 10.86 1.69 0.18
C LEU A 89 9.57 2.15 -0.49
N LYS A 90 9.26 3.44 -0.37
CA LYS A 90 8.04 4.08 -0.91
C LYS A 90 8.39 4.91 -2.15
N PHE A 91 7.52 4.85 -3.15
CA PHE A 91 7.64 5.58 -4.41
C PHE A 91 6.29 6.25 -4.74
N SER A 92 6.34 7.50 -5.16
CA SER A 92 5.17 8.21 -5.71
C SER A 92 5.08 7.95 -7.21
N VAL A 93 3.88 7.63 -7.67
CA VAL A 93 3.56 7.34 -9.06
C VAL A 93 3.10 8.63 -9.76
N PHE A 94 3.67 8.93 -10.92
CA PHE A 94 3.23 10.02 -11.78
C PHE A 94 2.82 9.49 -13.15
N ALA A 95 1.61 9.82 -13.57
CA ALA A 95 1.10 9.49 -14.88
C ALA A 95 1.80 10.32 -15.98
N PRO A 96 1.92 9.78 -17.20
CA PRO A 96 2.32 10.58 -18.34
C PRO A 96 1.35 11.74 -18.54
N ALA A 97 1.87 12.94 -18.80
CA ALA A 97 1.05 14.08 -19.16
C ALA A 97 0.18 13.72 -20.37
N GLN A 98 -1.13 13.65 -20.17
CA GLN A 98 -2.08 13.49 -21.27
C GLN A 98 -2.22 14.85 -21.95
N GLU A 99 -1.79 14.95 -23.22
CA GLU A 99 -2.28 15.99 -24.11
C GLU A 99 -3.78 15.72 -24.32
N ASN A 100 -4.61 16.25 -23.43
CA ASN A 100 -6.06 16.28 -23.60
C ASN A 100 -6.36 17.09 -24.87
N THR A 101 -6.48 16.41 -26.01
CA THR A 101 -7.03 16.98 -27.25
C THR A 101 -8.54 16.86 -27.28
N ASP A 102 -9.14 16.06 -26.39
CA ASP A 102 -10.59 15.91 -26.33
C ASP A 102 -11.16 16.78 -25.20
N LEU A 103 -11.25 18.09 -25.49
CA LEU A 103 -12.34 18.87 -24.90
C LEU A 103 -13.64 18.16 -25.31
N PRO A 104 -14.53 17.78 -24.38
CA PRO A 104 -15.86 17.35 -24.79
C PRO A 104 -16.47 18.52 -25.57
N GLU A 105 -16.70 18.32 -26.86
CA GLU A 105 -17.53 19.19 -27.66
C GLU A 105 -18.88 19.20 -26.95
N ILE A 106 -19.16 20.29 -26.23
CA ILE A 106 -20.47 20.53 -25.64
C ILE A 106 -21.38 20.71 -26.85
N GLU A 107 -22.03 19.63 -27.27
CA GLU A 107 -23.24 19.69 -28.09
C GLU A 107 -24.25 20.51 -27.29
N VAL A 108 -24.27 21.81 -27.56
CA VAL A 108 -25.33 22.72 -27.13
C VAL A 108 -26.59 22.28 -27.86
N GLU A 109 -27.34 21.36 -27.25
CA GLU A 109 -28.74 21.18 -27.61
C GLU A 109 -29.45 22.54 -27.41
N PRO A 110 -30.10 23.09 -28.44
CA PRO A 110 -30.81 24.35 -28.31
C PRO A 110 -32.00 24.16 -27.36
N VAL A 111 -31.93 24.81 -26.20
CA VAL A 111 -33.03 24.96 -25.25
C VAL A 111 -34.22 25.59 -25.99
N GLN A 112 -35.24 24.77 -26.27
CA GLN A 112 -36.52 25.26 -26.77
C GLN A 112 -37.21 26.04 -25.64
N THR A 113 -37.32 27.35 -25.82
CA THR A 113 -38.16 28.21 -25.01
C THR A 113 -39.63 27.82 -25.20
N ALA A 114 -40.20 27.08 -24.24
CA ALA A 114 -41.65 26.92 -24.14
C ALA A 114 -42.23 28.13 -23.37
N PRO A 115 -43.35 28.72 -23.80
CA PRO A 115 -43.93 29.88 -23.15
C PRO A 115 -44.59 29.51 -21.81
N THR A 116 -44.41 30.38 -20.83
CA THR A 116 -45.18 30.44 -19.58
C THR A 116 -46.68 30.46 -19.87
N GLN A 117 -47.41 29.45 -19.41
CA GLN A 117 -48.86 29.52 -19.22
C GLN A 117 -49.20 29.30 -17.75
N ASP A 118 -49.46 30.44 -17.14
CA ASP A 118 -50.16 30.65 -15.87
C ASP A 118 -51.54 30.01 -15.93
N LEU A 119 -51.88 29.16 -14.95
CA LEU A 119 -53.24 28.74 -14.59
C LEU A 119 -53.21 28.16 -13.18
N SER A 120 -53.30 29.06 -12.22
CA SER A 120 -53.77 28.83 -10.87
C SER A 120 -55.22 28.33 -10.87
N ASP A 121 -55.48 27.15 -10.33
CA ASP A 121 -56.58 26.84 -9.39
C ASP A 121 -56.82 25.32 -9.37
N GLN A 122 -56.52 24.69 -8.23
CA GLN A 122 -57.48 23.80 -7.56
C GLN A 122 -56.87 23.27 -6.24
N GLY A 123 -57.36 23.86 -5.15
CA GLY A 123 -57.65 23.23 -3.86
C GLY A 123 -56.64 22.23 -3.28
N MET A 124 -55.92 22.66 -2.23
CA MET A 124 -55.39 21.73 -1.24
C MET A 124 -56.52 20.93 -0.58
N PRO A 125 -56.37 19.61 -0.45
CA PRO A 125 -56.76 18.91 0.75
C PRO A 125 -55.55 18.73 1.69
N SER A 126 -55.87 18.80 2.98
CA SER A 126 -55.00 18.93 4.15
C SER A 126 -54.14 17.70 4.45
N ILE A 127 -53.00 17.94 5.10
CA ILE A 127 -52.06 16.92 5.63
C ILE A 127 -52.63 16.27 6.93
N ALA A 128 -53.93 15.98 6.96
CA ALA A 128 -54.62 15.43 8.14
C ALA A 128 -55.03 13.95 8.00
N GLU A 129 -54.79 13.30 6.85
CA GLU A 129 -55.39 11.99 6.55
C GLU A 129 -54.41 10.90 6.08
N ARG A 130 -53.11 11.03 6.37
CA ARG A 130 -52.11 9.99 6.06
C ARG A 130 -51.33 9.44 7.27
N ALA A 131 -51.89 9.56 8.47
CA ALA A 131 -51.24 9.11 9.72
C ALA A 131 -52.08 8.09 10.51
N ALA A 132 -52.85 7.24 9.82
CA ALA A 132 -53.39 6.03 10.41
C ALA A 132 -52.81 4.84 9.64
N GLU A 133 -52.37 3.82 10.38
CA GLU A 133 -51.81 2.54 9.90
C GLU A 133 -50.29 2.49 9.69
N THR A 134 -49.53 2.75 10.75
CA THR A 134 -48.39 1.88 11.06
C THR A 134 -48.18 1.84 12.57
N GLU A 135 -48.65 0.77 13.21
CA GLU A 135 -48.29 0.46 14.58
C GLU A 135 -46.78 0.20 14.64
N VAL A 136 -46.04 1.11 15.26
CA VAL A 136 -44.63 0.94 15.61
C VAL A 136 -44.57 0.05 16.85
N SER A 137 -44.19 -1.22 16.68
CA SER A 137 -43.82 -2.10 17.79
C SER A 137 -42.41 -1.75 18.29
N ARG A 138 -42.27 -1.53 19.60
CA ARG A 138 -41.08 -0.93 20.24
C ARG A 138 -39.98 -1.90 20.65
N ASP A 139 -40.09 -3.21 20.36
CA ASP A 139 -39.19 -4.22 20.96
C ASP A 139 -38.42 -5.11 19.97
N GLY A 140 -38.06 -4.63 18.78
CA GLY A 140 -36.84 -4.99 18.03
C GLY A 140 -36.26 -6.42 18.09
N MET A 141 -37.05 -7.49 18.22
CA MET A 141 -36.58 -8.87 18.24
C MET A 141 -37.49 -9.77 17.39
N PRO A 142 -36.98 -10.40 16.32
CA PRO A 142 -37.70 -11.48 15.67
C PRO A 142 -37.72 -12.71 16.60
N GLN A 143 -38.86 -13.01 17.22
CA GLN A 143 -39.08 -14.22 18.04
C GLN A 143 -39.24 -15.51 17.21
N ARG A 144 -38.56 -15.63 16.06
CA ARG A 144 -38.72 -16.78 15.16
C ARG A 144 -37.39 -17.22 14.56
N VAL A 145 -36.46 -17.59 15.43
CA VAL A 145 -35.36 -18.47 15.05
C VAL A 145 -35.49 -19.73 15.88
N SER A 146 -36.08 -20.76 15.27
CA SER A 146 -36.00 -22.13 15.76
C SER A 146 -34.54 -22.54 15.72
N VAL A 147 -33.84 -22.46 16.84
CA VAL A 147 -32.47 -22.99 16.92
C VAL A 147 -32.57 -24.50 16.63
N PRO A 148 -31.91 -25.03 15.59
CA PRO A 148 -31.91 -26.46 15.35
C PRO A 148 -31.22 -27.13 16.54
N LYS A 149 -31.86 -28.17 17.09
CA LYS A 149 -31.32 -28.98 18.18
C LYS A 149 -29.91 -29.47 17.78
N PRO A 150 -28.89 -29.36 18.66
CA PRO A 150 -27.55 -29.86 18.35
C PRO A 150 -27.60 -31.32 17.94
N ALA A 151 -26.84 -31.69 16.90
CA ALA A 151 -26.70 -33.07 16.47
C ALA A 151 -26.20 -33.94 17.65
N PRO A 152 -26.72 -35.16 17.83
CA PRO A 152 -26.21 -36.07 18.85
C PRO A 152 -24.74 -36.38 18.56
N ILE A 153 -23.90 -36.20 19.57
CA ILE A 153 -22.50 -36.63 19.51
C ILE A 153 -22.52 -38.16 19.44
N PRO A 154 -21.88 -38.80 18.45
CA PRO A 154 -21.84 -40.25 18.37
C PRO A 154 -21.10 -40.83 19.59
N GLU A 155 -21.72 -41.78 20.28
CA GLU A 155 -21.07 -42.54 21.34
C GLU A 155 -19.96 -43.42 20.73
N GLY A 156 -18.71 -43.20 21.17
CA GLY A 156 -17.55 -43.99 20.73
C GLY A 156 -16.29 -43.22 20.35
N VAL A 157 -16.08 -41.97 20.81
CA VAL A 157 -14.76 -41.32 20.73
C VAL A 157 -13.95 -41.71 21.96
N ASP A 158 -12.96 -42.58 21.78
CA ASP A 158 -11.98 -42.93 22.80
C ASP A 158 -11.22 -41.70 23.28
N ILE A 159 -11.57 -41.20 24.48
CA ILE A 159 -10.82 -40.15 25.18
C ILE A 159 -9.69 -40.80 25.95
N HIS A 160 -8.71 -41.34 25.23
CA HIS A 160 -7.43 -41.75 25.81
C HIS A 160 -6.29 -41.30 24.89
N ALA A 161 -6.04 -39.99 24.87
CA ALA A 161 -4.74 -39.47 24.47
C ALA A 161 -3.77 -39.65 25.65
N GLN A 162 -2.76 -40.50 25.49
CA GLN A 162 -1.63 -40.57 26.41
C GLN A 162 -0.90 -39.22 26.41
N PRO A 163 -0.64 -38.60 27.58
CA PRO A 163 0.20 -37.42 27.64
C PRO A 163 1.66 -37.87 27.68
N GLU A 164 2.30 -37.99 26.53
CA GLU A 164 3.75 -38.13 26.47
C GLU A 164 4.35 -36.85 25.88
N GLN A 165 4.48 -35.83 26.73
CA GLN A 165 5.32 -34.68 26.48
C GLN A 165 6.64 -34.89 27.21
N THR A 166 7.62 -35.51 26.54
CA THR A 166 9.02 -35.31 26.93
C THR A 166 9.36 -33.83 26.73
N PRO A 167 9.79 -33.10 27.77
CA PRO A 167 10.19 -31.71 27.62
C PRO A 167 11.48 -31.67 26.78
N VAL A 168 11.36 -31.25 25.52
CA VAL A 168 12.54 -30.83 24.76
C VAL A 168 12.91 -29.45 25.30
N ALA A 169 14.11 -29.33 25.88
CA ALA A 169 14.65 -28.05 26.29
C ALA A 169 14.73 -27.13 25.06
N ILE A 170 13.88 -26.09 25.05
CA ILE A 170 13.94 -25.03 24.06
C ILE A 170 15.15 -24.18 24.44
N GLU A 171 16.22 -24.24 23.66
CA GLU A 171 17.33 -23.30 23.81
C GLU A 171 16.80 -21.89 23.52
N GLU A 172 16.84 -21.02 24.53
CA GLU A 172 16.47 -19.61 24.41
C GLU A 172 17.39 -18.95 23.37
N PRO A 173 16.87 -18.37 22.26
CA PRO A 173 17.71 -17.60 21.36
C PRO A 173 18.14 -16.32 22.07
N VAL A 174 19.45 -16.19 22.25
CA VAL A 174 20.12 -15.04 22.86
C VAL A 174 19.59 -13.74 22.25
N SER A 175 19.04 -12.90 23.13
CA SER A 175 18.56 -11.54 22.87
C SER A 175 19.53 -10.75 21.98
N ARG A 176 19.10 -10.43 20.75
CA ARG A 176 19.82 -9.60 19.76
C ARG A 176 19.87 -8.11 20.12
N VAL A 177 19.86 -7.76 21.39
CA VAL A 177 19.88 -6.34 21.85
C VAL A 177 21.29 -5.90 22.26
N THR A 178 22.34 -6.68 21.96
CA THR A 178 23.72 -6.34 22.34
C THR A 178 24.70 -6.07 21.18
N GLU A 179 24.30 -6.23 19.91
CA GLU A 179 25.22 -5.97 18.77
C GLU A 179 25.22 -4.52 18.26
N GLU A 180 24.16 -3.73 18.46
CA GLU A 180 24.07 -2.38 17.90
C GLU A 180 25.07 -1.37 18.50
N LYS A 181 25.57 -1.60 19.72
CA LYS A 181 26.44 -0.64 20.41
C LYS A 181 27.91 -0.72 20.00
N GLU A 182 28.36 -1.81 19.36
CA GLU A 182 29.74 -1.94 18.87
C GLU A 182 29.94 -1.34 17.48
N GLN A 183 28.96 -1.46 16.56
CA GLN A 183 29.09 -0.90 15.21
C GLN A 183 29.17 0.64 15.20
N GLN A 184 28.46 1.31 16.12
CA GLN A 184 28.47 2.78 16.19
C GLN A 184 29.82 3.35 16.66
N LYS A 185 30.58 2.62 17.48
CA LYS A 185 31.93 3.02 17.90
C LYS A 185 32.95 2.90 16.78
N ASN A 186 32.85 1.87 15.93
CA ASN A 186 33.82 1.64 14.87
C ASN A 186 33.72 2.67 13.73
N ALA A 187 32.51 3.16 13.41
CA ALA A 187 32.30 4.21 12.42
C ALA A 187 32.85 5.58 12.87
N SER A 188 32.73 5.92 14.15
CA SER A 188 33.23 7.21 14.69
C SER A 188 34.77 7.29 14.71
N ILE A 189 35.46 6.18 14.98
CA ILE A 189 36.94 6.14 14.98
C ILE A 189 37.50 6.37 13.57
N GLY A 190 36.87 5.81 12.54
CA GLY A 190 37.29 5.99 11.15
C GLY A 190 37.19 7.45 10.69
N LEU A 191 36.07 8.11 11.01
CA LEU A 191 35.83 9.51 10.63
C LEU A 191 36.81 10.47 11.32
N VAL A 192 37.07 10.27 12.62
CA VAL A 192 38.03 11.09 13.37
C VAL A 192 39.46 10.95 12.80
N THR A 193 39.85 9.73 12.42
CA THR A 193 41.18 9.48 11.82
C THR A 193 41.34 10.22 10.48
N ILE A 194 40.30 10.21 9.62
CA ILE A 194 40.32 10.92 8.34
C ILE A 194 40.45 12.43 8.55
N ILE A 195 39.68 13.00 9.48
CA ILE A 195 39.75 14.44 9.80
C ILE A 195 41.16 14.85 10.25
N ILE A 196 41.80 14.05 11.12
CA ILE A 196 43.17 14.33 11.59
C ILE A 196 44.16 14.32 10.42
N LEU A 197 44.06 13.34 9.50
CA LEU A 197 44.95 13.27 8.34
C LEU A 197 44.81 14.49 7.42
N VAL A 198 43.58 14.96 7.19
CA VAL A 198 43.32 16.17 6.39
C VAL A 198 43.93 17.40 7.05
N ILE A 199 43.74 17.57 8.37
CA ILE A 199 44.32 18.71 9.11
C ILE A 199 45.85 18.70 9.02
N LEU A 200 46.48 17.54 9.23
CA LEU A 200 47.93 17.40 9.11
C LEU A 200 48.43 17.73 7.70
N ALA A 201 47.69 17.32 6.66
CA ALA A 201 48.04 17.64 5.28
C ALA A 201 47.98 19.16 5.00
N VAL A 202 46.95 19.85 5.51
CA VAL A 202 46.81 21.31 5.37
C VAL A 202 47.91 22.04 6.16
N LEU A 203 48.21 21.59 7.38
CA LEU A 203 49.30 22.18 8.17
C LEU A 203 50.66 21.97 7.47
N ALA A 204 50.94 20.76 6.99
CA ALA A 204 52.14 20.50 6.20
C ALA A 204 52.21 21.42 4.98
N TRP A 205 51.11 21.56 4.24
CA TRP A 205 51.06 22.48 3.09
C TRP A 205 51.32 23.94 3.46
N LEU A 206 50.82 24.40 4.62
CA LEU A 206 51.06 25.76 5.12
C LEU A 206 52.50 25.98 5.61
N PHE A 207 53.14 24.96 6.19
CA PHE A 207 54.51 25.07 6.70
C PHE A 207 55.59 24.88 5.61
N PHE A 208 55.27 24.17 4.53
CA PHE A 208 56.18 23.92 3.40
C PHE A 208 55.98 24.91 2.23
N LYS A 209 55.23 25.98 2.44
CA LYS A 209 55.03 27.09 1.49
C LYS A 209 55.67 28.37 2.00
#